data_AF-A0A7C1R5E0-F1
#
_entry.id   AF-A0A7C1R5E0-F1
#
_cell.length_a   1.000
_cell.length_b   1.000
_cell.length_c   1.000
_cell.angle_alpha   90.00
_cell.angle_beta   90.00
_cell.angle_gamma   90.00
#
_symmetry.space_group_name_H-M   'P 1'
#
loop_
_entity.id
_entity.type
_entity.pdbx_description
1 polymer ?
#
loop_
_entity_poly.entity_id
_entity_poly.type
_entity_poly.pdbx_seq_one_letter_code
_entity_poly.pdbx_strand_id
1 'polypeptide(L)'
;MNYKGFNIAMHELGHCVEQTLTLQKVDYYALQGVPNAAFTEAFAFVFQDKDLDVLGLKSEDKNRKHLKALDYFWNAYEIMGVSLVDMKVWNWLYRNPDATPEELKKAVISVAKEVWNKYYAGVFGIKDQPILAVYSHMIYRTIYLPDYPLGHVIAFQIGNYLEGKNLGEEMERMCVAGNIVPQVWMKNAVGSEISSKPLLDAVDEALKHIK
;
A
#
# COMPACT_ATOMS: atom_id res chain seq x y z
N MET A 1 11.40 -23.62 -1.92
CA MET A 1 10.73 -22.31 -2.10
C MET A 1 11.52 -21.52 -3.12
N ASN A 2 10.86 -20.94 -4.12
CA ASN A 2 11.52 -20.06 -5.11
C ASN A 2 11.61 -18.63 -4.56
N TYR A 3 12.33 -17.74 -5.27
CA TYR A 3 12.50 -16.35 -4.83
C TYR A 3 11.16 -15.64 -4.60
N LYS A 4 10.20 -15.78 -5.53
CA LYS A 4 8.87 -15.20 -5.39
C LYS A 4 8.18 -15.64 -4.09
N GLY A 5 8.22 -16.93 -3.77
CA GLY A 5 7.66 -17.45 -2.52
C GLY A 5 8.37 -16.93 -1.28
N PHE A 6 9.70 -16.74 -1.34
CA PHE A 6 10.46 -16.15 -0.24
C PHE A 6 10.13 -14.66 -0.04
N ASN A 7 10.03 -13.89 -1.12
CA ASN A 7 9.62 -12.49 -1.07
C ASN A 7 8.21 -12.33 -0.46
N ILE A 8 7.27 -13.21 -0.80
CA ILE A 8 5.95 -13.27 -0.16
C ILE A 8 6.08 -13.65 1.32
N ALA A 9 6.92 -14.64 1.66
CA ALA A 9 7.13 -15.00 3.06
C ALA A 9 7.69 -13.85 3.91
N MET A 10 8.51 -12.97 3.33
CA MET A 10 8.96 -11.75 3.99
C MET A 10 7.82 -10.76 4.25
N HIS A 11 6.91 -10.61 3.29
CA HIS A 11 5.69 -9.81 3.47
C HIS A 11 4.86 -10.33 4.66
N GLU A 12 4.54 -11.63 4.67
CA GLU A 12 3.79 -12.27 5.77
C GLU A 12 4.51 -12.20 7.12
N LEU A 13 5.85 -12.27 7.12
CA LEU A 13 6.64 -12.07 8.33
C LEU A 13 6.44 -10.68 8.93
N GLY A 14 6.34 -9.64 8.09
CA GLY A 14 6.04 -8.28 8.54
C GLY A 14 4.70 -8.19 9.26
N HIS A 15 3.66 -8.85 8.75
CA HIS A 15 2.38 -8.98 9.45
C HIS A 15 2.53 -9.69 10.81
N CYS A 16 3.23 -10.82 10.85
CA CYS A 16 3.41 -11.56 12.10
C CYS A 16 4.15 -10.75 13.16
N VAL A 17 5.17 -9.99 12.77
CA VAL A 17 5.93 -9.14 13.70
C VAL A 17 5.06 -7.98 14.18
N GLU A 18 4.34 -7.29 13.30
CA GLU A 18 3.40 -6.23 13.67
C GLU A 18 2.38 -6.73 14.68
N GLN A 19 1.66 -7.81 14.38
CA GLN A 19 0.64 -8.37 15.25
C GLN A 19 1.20 -8.82 16.59
N THR A 20 2.40 -9.39 16.61
CA THR A 20 3.06 -9.79 17.86
C THR A 20 3.37 -8.57 18.72
N LEU A 21 3.93 -7.51 18.14
CA LEU A 21 4.24 -6.29 18.86
C LEU A 21 2.98 -5.59 19.35
N THR A 22 1.98 -5.42 18.48
CA THR A 22 0.76 -4.69 18.84
C THR A 22 -0.10 -5.44 19.85
N LEU A 23 -0.08 -6.77 19.85
CA LEU A 23 -0.75 -7.59 20.87
C LEU A 23 -0.02 -7.59 22.22
N GLN A 24 1.31 -7.64 22.22
CA GLN A 24 2.09 -7.91 23.45
C GLN A 24 2.69 -6.66 24.10
N LYS A 25 2.82 -5.55 23.35
CA LYS A 25 3.60 -4.36 23.79
C LYS A 25 2.77 -3.09 23.94
N VAL A 26 1.54 -3.04 23.41
CA VAL A 26 0.66 -1.89 23.59
C VAL A 26 0.11 -1.89 25.02
N ASP A 27 0.26 -0.76 25.73
CA ASP A 27 -0.08 -0.64 27.16
C ASP A 27 -1.57 -0.89 27.46
N TYR A 28 -2.45 -0.44 26.55
CA TYR A 28 -3.89 -0.55 26.70
C TYR A 28 -4.44 -1.54 25.67
N TYR A 29 -5.00 -2.65 26.15
CA TYR A 29 -5.59 -3.68 25.29
C TYR A 29 -6.65 -3.12 24.31
N ALA A 30 -7.41 -2.10 24.72
CA ALA A 30 -8.40 -1.45 23.85
C ALA A 30 -7.80 -0.69 22.66
N LEU A 31 -6.50 -0.39 22.70
CA LEU A 31 -5.72 0.22 21.62
C LEU A 31 -4.87 -0.82 20.88
N GLN A 32 -5.09 -2.12 21.08
CA GLN A 32 -4.36 -3.15 20.35
C GLN A 32 -4.49 -2.96 18.83
N GLY A 33 -3.36 -3.16 18.14
CA GLY A 33 -3.25 -3.10 16.68
C GLY A 33 -2.66 -1.79 16.18
N VAL A 34 -2.74 -1.62 14.87
CA VAL A 34 -2.40 -0.37 14.16
C VAL A 34 -3.70 0.30 13.67
N PRO A 35 -3.66 1.57 13.20
CA PRO A 35 -4.88 2.33 12.90
C PRO A 35 -5.84 1.69 11.91
N ASN A 36 -5.34 1.04 10.86
CA ASN A 36 -6.12 0.30 9.87
C ASN A 36 -5.22 -0.65 9.06
N ALA A 37 -5.79 -1.39 8.11
CA ALA A 37 -5.05 -2.37 7.32
C ALA A 37 -3.94 -1.76 6.46
N ALA A 38 -4.02 -0.48 6.09
CA ALA A 38 -2.94 0.18 5.36
C ALA A 38 -1.63 0.21 6.15
N PHE A 39 -1.68 0.35 7.47
CA PHE A 39 -0.49 0.27 8.33
C PHE A 39 0.03 -1.17 8.45
N THR A 40 -0.86 -2.14 8.52
CA THR A 40 -0.50 -3.57 8.53
C THR A 40 0.21 -3.97 7.23
N GLU A 41 -0.31 -3.55 6.08
CA GLU A 41 0.32 -3.72 4.75
C GLU A 41 1.63 -2.94 4.65
N ALA A 42 1.70 -1.75 5.24
CA ALA A 42 2.92 -0.94 5.19
C ALA A 42 4.12 -1.64 5.86
N PHE A 43 3.91 -2.26 7.03
CA PHE A 43 4.95 -3.06 7.67
C PHE A 43 5.32 -4.31 6.86
N ALA A 44 4.35 -4.94 6.22
CA ALA A 44 4.60 -6.07 5.34
C ALA A 44 5.49 -5.67 4.14
N PHE A 45 5.22 -4.53 3.49
CA PHE A 45 6.08 -4.00 2.43
C PHE A 45 7.49 -3.63 2.91
N VAL A 46 7.61 -3.06 4.12
CA VAL A 46 8.93 -2.76 4.73
C VAL A 46 9.76 -4.05 4.92
N PHE A 47 9.13 -5.16 5.30
CA PHE A 47 9.82 -6.45 5.41
C PHE A 47 10.12 -7.07 4.05
N GLN A 48 9.15 -7.01 3.13
CA GLN A 48 9.29 -7.50 1.76
C GLN A 48 10.49 -6.84 1.05
N ASP A 49 10.73 -5.55 1.29
CA ASP A 49 11.88 -4.80 0.79
C ASP A 49 13.25 -5.25 1.33
N LYS A 50 13.26 -6.03 2.42
CA LYS A 50 14.47 -6.57 3.06
C LYS A 50 14.80 -7.98 2.62
N ASP A 51 14.01 -8.56 1.73
CA ASP A 51 14.19 -9.93 1.25
C ASP A 51 15.62 -10.24 0.77
N LEU A 52 16.20 -9.41 -0.10
CA LEU A 52 17.55 -9.60 -0.60
C LEU A 52 18.61 -9.36 0.48
N ASP A 53 18.39 -8.39 1.38
CA ASP A 53 19.29 -8.12 2.50
C ASP A 53 19.36 -9.34 3.43
N VAL A 54 18.21 -9.98 3.73
CA VAL A 54 18.11 -11.20 4.54
C VAL A 54 18.80 -12.39 3.88
N LEU A 55 18.77 -12.47 2.55
CA LEU A 55 19.52 -13.49 1.79
C LEU A 55 21.03 -13.20 1.68
N GLY A 56 21.50 -12.06 2.22
CA GLY A 56 22.89 -11.61 2.07
C GLY A 56 23.23 -11.13 0.66
N LEU A 57 22.24 -10.91 -0.19
CA LEU A 57 22.38 -10.47 -1.58
C LEU A 57 22.35 -8.94 -1.65
N LYS A 58 23.52 -8.34 -1.43
CA LYS A 58 23.69 -6.90 -1.62
C LYS A 58 23.69 -6.57 -3.11
N SER A 59 23.01 -5.49 -3.47
CA SER A 59 23.11 -4.93 -4.83
C SER A 59 24.14 -3.81 -4.85
N GLU A 60 25.01 -3.85 -5.85
CA GLU A 60 25.97 -2.79 -6.16
C GLU A 60 25.41 -1.77 -7.16
N ASP A 61 24.14 -1.92 -7.55
CA ASP A 61 23.50 -1.02 -8.51
C ASP A 61 23.27 0.36 -7.88
N LYS A 62 23.98 1.35 -8.41
CA LYS A 62 23.87 2.76 -8.00
C LYS A 62 22.47 3.32 -8.21
N ASN A 63 21.69 2.74 -9.13
CA ASN A 63 20.32 3.14 -9.41
C ASN A 63 19.29 2.43 -8.52
N ARG A 64 19.68 1.50 -7.65
CA ARG A 64 18.72 0.71 -6.84
C ARG A 64 17.71 1.57 -6.08
N LYS A 65 18.16 2.67 -5.46
CA LYS A 65 17.27 3.59 -4.72
C LYS A 65 16.29 4.29 -5.66
N HIS A 66 16.74 4.72 -6.83
CA HIS A 66 15.91 5.39 -7.84
C HIS A 66 14.89 4.42 -8.45
N LEU A 67 15.32 3.21 -8.82
CA LEU A 67 14.45 2.15 -9.34
C LEU A 67 13.39 1.75 -8.30
N LYS A 68 13.78 1.66 -7.03
CA LYS A 68 12.84 1.38 -5.94
C LYS A 68 11.77 2.46 -5.79
N ALA A 69 12.12 3.74 -5.91
CA ALA A 69 11.13 4.82 -5.87
C ALA A 69 10.13 4.73 -7.03
N LEU A 70 10.62 4.43 -8.25
CA LEU A 70 9.75 4.21 -9.40
C LEU A 70 8.86 2.98 -9.24
N ASP A 71 9.39 1.88 -8.70
CA ASP A 71 8.63 0.66 -8.42
C ASP A 71 7.51 0.92 -7.41
N TYR A 72 7.81 1.57 -6.29
CA TYR A 72 6.79 1.98 -5.31
C TYR A 72 5.71 2.87 -5.93
N PHE A 73 6.11 3.82 -6.78
CA PHE A 73 5.17 4.70 -7.48
C PHE A 73 4.25 3.91 -8.39
N TRP A 74 4.78 3.01 -9.22
CA TRP A 74 3.97 2.22 -10.15
C TRP A 74 3.05 1.23 -9.44
N ASN A 75 3.53 0.54 -8.40
CA ASN A 75 2.69 -0.35 -7.58
C ASN A 75 1.55 0.43 -6.93
N ALA A 76 1.84 1.59 -6.33
CA ALA A 76 0.82 2.45 -5.74
C ALA A 76 -0.16 2.95 -6.81
N TYR A 77 0.34 3.44 -7.95
CA TYR A 77 -0.48 3.99 -9.03
C TYR A 77 -1.41 2.94 -9.65
N GLU A 78 -0.95 1.70 -9.83
CA GLU A 78 -1.76 0.60 -10.34
C GLU A 78 -2.94 0.30 -9.39
N ILE A 79 -2.65 0.02 -8.11
CA ILE A 79 -3.68 -0.40 -7.15
C ILE A 79 -4.59 0.75 -6.72
N MET A 80 -4.15 2.02 -6.82
CA MET A 80 -5.01 3.21 -6.64
C MET A 80 -6.19 3.21 -7.62
N GLY A 81 -5.98 2.84 -8.88
CA GLY A 81 -7.05 2.80 -9.88
C GLY A 81 -8.12 1.81 -9.50
N VAL A 82 -7.71 0.60 -9.13
CA VAL A 82 -8.61 -0.46 -8.66
C VAL A 82 -9.34 -0.02 -7.38
N SER A 83 -8.65 0.65 -6.46
CA SER A 83 -9.24 1.19 -5.23
C SER A 83 -10.33 2.23 -5.49
N LEU A 84 -10.15 3.08 -6.49
CA LEU A 84 -11.19 4.03 -6.92
C LEU A 84 -12.40 3.30 -7.50
N VAL A 85 -12.20 2.20 -8.23
CA VAL A 85 -13.31 1.34 -8.70
C VAL A 85 -14.04 0.74 -7.50
N ASP A 86 -13.33 0.19 -6.51
CA ASP A 86 -13.90 -0.36 -5.27
C ASP A 86 -14.82 0.65 -4.57
N MET A 87 -14.29 1.82 -4.23
CA MET A 87 -15.05 2.88 -3.56
C MET A 87 -16.28 3.33 -4.36
N LYS A 88 -16.14 3.49 -5.68
CA LYS A 88 -17.24 3.92 -6.56
C LYS A 88 -18.32 2.85 -6.71
N VAL A 89 -17.94 1.58 -6.79
CA VAL A 89 -18.89 0.44 -6.87
C VAL A 89 -19.66 0.30 -5.56
N TRP A 90 -19.01 0.44 -4.40
CA TRP A 90 -19.73 0.46 -3.12
C TRP A 90 -20.69 1.65 -3.02
N ASN A 91 -20.26 2.84 -3.45
CA ASN A 91 -21.17 3.99 -3.50
C ASN A 91 -22.38 3.74 -4.41
N TRP A 92 -22.17 3.09 -5.55
CA TRP A 92 -23.24 2.70 -6.46
C TRP A 92 -24.17 1.66 -5.81
N LEU A 93 -23.64 0.62 -5.16
CA LEU A 93 -24.45 -0.39 -4.46
C LEU A 93 -25.32 0.23 -3.36
N TYR A 94 -24.78 1.15 -2.56
CA TYR A 94 -25.57 1.86 -1.53
C TYR A 94 -26.73 2.68 -2.10
N ARG A 95 -26.62 3.13 -3.36
CA ARG A 95 -27.69 3.83 -4.08
C ARG A 95 -28.64 2.90 -4.83
N ASN A 96 -28.29 1.63 -4.97
CA ASN A 96 -29.03 0.61 -5.72
C ASN A 96 -29.15 -0.67 -4.85
N PRO A 97 -29.86 -0.62 -3.70
CA PRO A 97 -29.89 -1.72 -2.74
C PRO A 97 -30.51 -3.01 -3.30
N ASP A 98 -31.36 -2.89 -4.33
CA ASP A 98 -32.04 -4.02 -4.97
C ASP A 98 -31.32 -4.53 -6.24
N ALA A 99 -30.07 -4.10 -6.46
CA ALA A 99 -29.31 -4.46 -7.66
C ALA A 99 -29.13 -5.98 -7.79
N THR A 100 -29.35 -6.47 -9.00
CA THR A 100 -29.04 -7.85 -9.39
C THR A 100 -27.54 -8.03 -9.66
N PRO A 101 -27.02 -9.27 -9.62
CA PRO A 101 -25.61 -9.54 -9.97
C PRO A 101 -25.22 -9.05 -11.38
N GLU A 102 -26.14 -9.09 -12.34
CA GLU A 102 -25.88 -8.62 -13.71
C GLU A 102 -25.80 -7.08 -13.77
N GLU A 103 -26.62 -6.37 -13.00
CA GLU A 103 -26.54 -4.91 -12.88
C GLU A 103 -25.26 -4.48 -12.18
N LEU A 104 -24.87 -5.19 -11.11
CA LEU A 104 -23.59 -4.97 -10.43
C LEU A 104 -22.40 -5.17 -11.38
N LYS A 105 -22.37 -6.26 -12.14
CA LYS A 105 -21.31 -6.51 -13.14
C LYS A 105 -21.21 -5.36 -14.15
N LYS A 106 -22.34 -4.88 -14.68
CA LYS A 106 -22.37 -3.73 -15.60
C LYS A 106 -21.86 -2.45 -14.94
N ALA A 107 -22.26 -2.20 -13.69
CA ALA A 107 -21.81 -1.04 -12.92
C ALA A 107 -20.29 -1.09 -12.69
N VAL A 108 -19.73 -2.23 -12.28
CA VAL A 108 -18.29 -2.42 -12.08
C VAL A 108 -17.52 -2.12 -13.37
N ILE A 109 -17.92 -2.70 -14.50
CA ILE A 109 -17.27 -2.47 -15.80
C ILE A 109 -17.38 -1.00 -16.22
N SER A 110 -18.54 -0.37 -16.02
CA SER A 110 -18.75 1.04 -16.35
C SER A 110 -17.86 1.95 -15.51
N VAL A 111 -17.80 1.73 -14.20
CA VAL A 111 -16.96 2.48 -13.26
C VAL A 111 -15.48 2.28 -13.60
N ALA A 112 -15.04 1.06 -13.91
CA ALA A 112 -13.66 0.78 -14.29
C ALA A 112 -13.25 1.58 -15.53
N LYS A 113 -14.12 1.66 -16.55
CA LYS A 113 -13.88 2.49 -17.74
C LYS A 113 -13.86 3.98 -17.44
N GLU A 114 -14.73 4.46 -16.55
CA GLU A 114 -14.74 5.86 -16.10
C GLU A 114 -13.41 6.24 -15.43
N VAL A 115 -12.95 5.41 -14.46
CA VAL A 115 -11.67 5.61 -13.77
C VAL A 115 -10.52 5.52 -14.76
N TRP A 116 -10.52 4.52 -15.64
CA TRP A 116 -9.50 4.37 -16.68
C TRP A 116 -9.41 5.60 -17.57
N ASN A 117 -10.54 6.06 -18.11
CA ASN A 117 -10.57 7.21 -19.01
C ASN A 117 -10.11 8.51 -18.32
N LYS A 118 -10.39 8.65 -17.03
CA LYS A 118 -10.04 9.85 -16.26
C LYS A 118 -8.56 9.89 -15.89
N TYR A 119 -7.98 8.76 -15.48
CA TYR A 119 -6.64 8.74 -14.88
C TYR A 119 -5.58 8.04 -15.75
N TYR A 120 -5.95 7.02 -16.54
CA TYR A 120 -5.01 6.15 -17.25
C TYR A 120 -4.94 6.41 -18.75
N ALA A 121 -6.07 6.70 -19.41
CA ALA A 121 -6.14 6.78 -20.86
C ALA A 121 -5.21 7.86 -21.47
N GLY A 122 -4.99 8.97 -20.77
CA GLY A 122 -4.05 10.01 -21.21
C GLY A 122 -2.59 9.56 -21.22
N VAL A 123 -2.23 8.65 -20.31
CA VAL A 123 -0.87 8.08 -20.19
C VAL A 123 -0.67 6.94 -21.19
N PHE A 124 -1.66 6.04 -21.30
CA PHE A 124 -1.55 4.82 -22.13
C PHE A 124 -2.03 4.99 -23.58
N GLY A 125 -2.68 6.10 -23.93
CA GLY A 125 -3.17 6.37 -25.28
C GLY A 125 -4.36 5.50 -25.74
N ILE A 126 -4.95 4.71 -24.84
CA ILE A 126 -6.09 3.83 -25.12
C ILE A 126 -7.25 4.14 -24.17
N LYS A 127 -8.48 4.17 -24.68
CA LYS A 127 -9.70 4.45 -23.91
C LYS A 127 -10.51 3.18 -23.62
N ASP A 128 -11.46 3.31 -22.70
CA ASP A 128 -12.53 2.34 -22.41
C ASP A 128 -12.05 0.95 -22.00
N GLN A 129 -10.90 0.86 -21.33
CA GLN A 129 -10.37 -0.41 -20.84
C GLN A 129 -11.03 -0.82 -19.52
N PRO A 130 -11.50 -2.07 -19.40
CA PRO A 130 -12.12 -2.58 -18.18
C PRO A 130 -11.10 -3.23 -17.21
N ILE A 131 -9.80 -3.13 -17.46
CA ILE A 131 -8.77 -3.89 -16.73
C ILE A 131 -8.75 -3.62 -15.22
N LEU A 132 -9.24 -2.45 -14.77
CA LEU A 132 -9.35 -2.14 -13.34
C LEU A 132 -10.45 -2.92 -12.61
N ALA A 133 -11.32 -3.65 -13.34
CA ALA A 133 -12.41 -4.46 -12.79
C ALA A 133 -12.00 -5.90 -12.41
N VAL A 134 -10.71 -6.25 -12.48
CA VAL A 134 -10.26 -7.66 -12.34
C VAL A 134 -10.25 -8.18 -10.89
N TYR A 135 -10.32 -7.30 -9.89
CA TYR A 135 -10.18 -7.69 -8.48
C TYR A 135 -11.52 -8.08 -7.85
N SER A 136 -11.80 -9.39 -7.79
CA SER A 136 -12.99 -9.92 -7.11
C SER A 136 -13.09 -9.57 -5.62
N HIS A 137 -11.96 -9.23 -4.99
CA HIS A 137 -11.87 -8.79 -3.58
C HIS A 137 -12.82 -7.64 -3.25
N MET A 138 -13.05 -6.72 -4.19
CA MET A 138 -13.94 -5.59 -4.01
C MET A 138 -15.42 -5.98 -3.78
N ILE A 139 -15.81 -7.21 -4.16
CA ILE A 139 -17.20 -7.67 -4.07
C ILE A 139 -17.45 -8.40 -2.75
N TYR A 140 -16.52 -9.26 -2.33
CA TYR A 140 -16.71 -10.06 -1.12
C TYR A 140 -16.12 -9.41 0.15
N ARG A 141 -15.29 -8.37 0.01
CA ARG A 141 -14.79 -7.54 1.11
C ARG A 141 -15.17 -6.08 0.88
N THR A 142 -15.72 -5.45 1.91
CA THR A 142 -16.13 -4.05 1.87
C THR A 142 -14.93 -3.12 1.97
N ILE A 143 -14.76 -2.23 0.97
CA ILE A 143 -13.74 -1.15 0.95
C ILE A 143 -12.35 -1.71 1.35
N TYR A 144 -11.93 -2.78 0.68
CA TYR A 144 -10.70 -3.49 1.03
C TYR A 144 -9.49 -2.95 0.27
N LEU A 145 -9.67 -2.63 -1.00
CA LEU A 145 -8.55 -2.22 -1.86
C LEU A 145 -7.99 -0.83 -1.54
N PRO A 146 -8.76 0.16 -1.06
CA PRO A 146 -8.24 1.48 -0.70
C PRO A 146 -7.13 1.51 0.34
N ASP A 147 -6.99 0.47 1.15
CA ASP A 147 -5.91 0.38 2.14
C ASP A 147 -4.55 0.07 1.50
N TYR A 148 -4.49 -0.66 0.37
CA TYR A 148 -3.24 -1.01 -0.31
C TYR A 148 -2.43 0.18 -0.85
N PRO A 149 -3.02 1.12 -1.63
CA PRO A 149 -2.25 2.26 -2.11
C PRO A 149 -1.81 3.17 -0.96
N LEU A 150 -2.62 3.28 0.10
CA LEU A 150 -2.23 4.00 1.30
C LEU A 150 -1.08 3.28 2.02
N GLY A 151 -1.10 1.95 2.04
CA GLY A 151 -0.03 1.10 2.57
C GLY A 151 1.29 1.33 1.84
N HIS A 152 1.29 1.45 0.50
CA HIS A 152 2.51 1.81 -0.25
C HIS A 152 3.04 3.21 0.12
N VAL A 153 2.16 4.20 0.26
CA VAL A 153 2.56 5.56 0.66
C VAL A 153 3.17 5.57 2.06
N ILE A 154 2.51 4.90 3.02
CA ILE A 154 2.99 4.78 4.40
C ILE A 154 4.31 4.00 4.45
N ALA A 155 4.40 2.86 3.74
CA ALA A 155 5.61 2.04 3.66
C ALA A 155 6.80 2.83 3.11
N PHE A 156 6.58 3.64 2.07
CA PHE A 156 7.64 4.48 1.52
C PHE A 156 8.11 5.54 2.53
N GLN A 157 7.19 6.21 3.23
CA GLN A 157 7.54 7.18 4.27
C GLN A 157 8.28 6.54 5.45
N ILE A 158 7.81 5.39 5.94
CA ILE A 158 8.47 4.62 7.00
C ILE A 158 9.84 4.14 6.52
N GLY A 159 9.92 3.57 5.32
CA GLY A 159 11.16 3.07 4.73
C GLY A 159 12.25 4.15 4.63
N ASN A 160 11.89 5.36 4.21
CA ASN A 160 12.81 6.51 4.20
C ASN A 160 13.26 6.89 5.62
N TYR A 161 12.33 6.93 6.57
CA TYR A 161 12.65 7.25 7.96
C TYR A 161 13.59 6.21 8.61
N LEU A 162 13.48 4.95 8.18
CA LEU A 162 14.31 3.83 8.66
C LEU A 162 15.72 3.79 8.06
N GLU A 163 16.06 4.64 7.09
CA GLU A 163 17.42 4.70 6.54
C GLU A 163 18.44 5.00 7.66
N GLY A 164 19.40 4.09 7.84
CA GLY A 164 20.42 4.19 8.89
C GLY A 164 19.92 3.85 10.31
N LYS A 165 18.70 3.33 10.46
CA LYS A 165 18.11 2.95 11.76
C LYS A 165 17.93 1.45 11.90
N ASN A 166 17.74 0.99 13.13
CA ASN A 166 17.39 -0.39 13.42
C ASN A 166 15.88 -0.59 13.24
N LEU A 167 15.50 -1.47 12.29
CA LEU A 167 14.10 -1.78 12.01
C LEU A 167 13.36 -2.31 13.25
N GLY A 168 13.97 -3.21 14.01
CA GLY A 168 13.32 -3.83 15.18
C GLY A 168 13.02 -2.82 16.28
N GLU A 169 14.00 -1.97 16.61
CA GLU A 169 13.83 -0.91 17.63
C GLU A 169 12.77 0.11 17.21
N GLU A 170 12.83 0.58 15.96
CA GLU A 170 11.88 1.59 15.48
C GLU A 170 10.48 1.01 15.26
N MET A 171 10.35 -0.23 14.80
CA MET A 171 9.06 -0.87 14.62
C MET A 171 8.37 -1.11 15.97
N GLU A 172 9.10 -1.59 16.99
CA GLU A 172 8.53 -1.71 18.34
C GLU A 172 8.06 -0.34 18.85
N ARG A 173 8.89 0.71 18.74
CA ARG A 173 8.53 2.09 19.11
C ARG A 173 7.29 2.61 18.38
N MET A 174 7.13 2.28 17.10
CA MET A 174 5.96 2.69 16.30
C MET A 174 4.71 1.89 16.69
N CYS A 175 4.82 0.57 16.82
CA CYS A 175 3.70 -0.32 17.13
C CYS A 175 3.08 -0.05 18.50
N VAL A 176 3.89 0.32 19.52
CA VAL A 176 3.35 0.61 20.87
C VAL A 176 2.42 1.82 20.94
N ALA A 177 2.38 2.66 19.89
CA ALA A 177 1.41 3.75 19.79
C ALA A 177 -0.05 3.24 19.72
N GLY A 178 -0.25 1.99 19.28
CA GLY A 178 -1.55 1.35 19.19
C GLY A 178 -2.45 1.90 18.08
N ASN A 179 -3.71 1.47 18.12
CA ASN A 179 -4.77 1.87 17.21
C ASN A 179 -5.31 3.27 17.57
N ILE A 180 -4.61 4.29 17.07
CA ILE A 180 -4.96 5.71 17.23
C ILE A 180 -5.21 6.36 15.86
N VAL A 181 -5.54 7.65 15.85
CA VAL A 181 -5.78 8.40 14.60
C VAL A 181 -4.59 8.26 13.64
N PRO A 182 -4.79 7.80 12.38
CA PRO A 182 -3.73 7.55 11.42
C PRO A 182 -2.67 8.66 11.27
N GLN A 183 -3.12 9.91 11.22
CA GLN A 183 -2.23 11.06 11.07
C GLN A 183 -1.37 11.31 12.32
N VAL A 184 -1.94 11.10 13.51
CA VAL A 184 -1.22 11.21 14.78
C VAL A 184 -0.21 10.07 14.90
N TRP A 185 -0.60 8.85 14.50
CA TRP A 185 0.31 7.71 14.45
C TRP A 185 1.52 8.01 13.58
N MET A 186 1.32 8.47 12.34
CA MET A 186 2.43 8.80 11.43
C MET A 186 3.29 9.95 11.95
N LYS A 187 2.69 10.99 12.50
CA LYS A 187 3.44 12.11 13.08
C LYS A 187 4.34 11.66 14.23
N ASN A 188 3.90 10.73 15.06
CA ASN A 188 4.70 10.15 16.14
C ASN A 188 5.76 9.15 15.63
N ALA A 189 5.44 8.43 14.56
CA ALA A 189 6.32 7.44 13.96
C ALA A 189 7.49 8.09 13.21
N VAL A 190 7.20 9.03 12.31
CA VAL A 190 8.19 9.57 11.35
C VAL A 190 8.34 11.10 11.38
N GLY A 191 7.60 11.79 12.25
CA GLY A 191 7.68 13.25 12.41
C GLY A 191 6.77 14.05 11.48
N SER A 192 6.00 13.40 10.62
CA SER A 192 5.10 14.04 9.65
C SER A 192 3.80 13.26 9.45
N GLU A 193 2.77 13.92 8.94
CA GLU A 193 1.52 13.27 8.51
C GLU A 193 1.74 12.36 7.29
N ILE A 194 0.74 11.51 7.00
CA ILE A 194 0.68 10.71 5.79
C ILE A 194 0.69 11.65 4.58
N SER A 195 1.62 11.44 3.66
CA SER A 195 1.79 12.27 2.48
C SER A 195 2.40 11.47 1.33
N SER A 196 1.87 11.67 0.13
CA SER A 196 2.50 11.18 -1.10
C SER A 196 3.75 11.97 -1.50
N LYS A 197 3.98 13.14 -0.88
CA LYS A 197 5.07 14.03 -1.26
C LYS A 197 6.46 13.37 -1.21
N PRO A 198 6.86 12.62 -0.15
CA PRO A 198 8.16 11.97 -0.13
C PRO A 198 8.37 10.99 -1.29
N LEU A 199 7.32 10.26 -1.68
CA LEU A 199 7.36 9.35 -2.83
C LEU A 199 7.52 10.12 -4.14
N LEU A 200 6.72 11.18 -4.35
CA LEU A 200 6.80 12.00 -5.56
C LEU A 200 8.14 12.73 -5.68
N ASP A 201 8.65 13.30 -4.59
CA ASP A 201 9.97 13.96 -4.58
C ASP A 201 11.09 12.94 -4.93
N ALA A 202 10.98 11.68 -4.48
CA ALA A 202 11.92 10.62 -4.82
C ALA A 202 11.80 10.13 -6.28
N VAL A 203 10.59 10.14 -6.84
CA VAL A 203 10.36 9.88 -8.28
C VAL A 203 10.96 11.00 -9.13
N ASP A 204 10.72 12.26 -8.78
CA ASP A 204 11.29 13.42 -9.47
C ASP A 204 12.82 13.38 -9.47
N GLU A 205 13.43 12.95 -8.37
CA GLU A 205 14.87 12.71 -8.32
C GLU A 205 15.28 11.51 -9.19
N ALA A 206 14.56 10.38 -9.10
CA ALA A 206 14.85 9.18 -9.90
C ALA A 206 14.86 9.47 -11.41
N LEU A 207 13.92 10.28 -11.91
CA LEU A 207 13.82 10.66 -13.33
C LEU A 207 14.99 11.53 -13.83
N LYS A 208 15.80 12.12 -12.94
CA LYS A 208 17.04 12.82 -13.34
C LYS A 208 18.18 11.85 -13.63
N HIS A 209 18.15 10.66 -13.02
CA HIS A 209 19.21 9.63 -13.14
C HIS A 209 18.81 8.48 -14.07
N ILE A 210 17.52 8.15 -14.11
CA ILE A 210 16.94 7.10 -14.94
C ILE A 210 16.29 7.76 -16.16
N LYS A 211 16.86 7.50 -17.34
CA LYS A 211 16.35 7.94 -18.64
C LYS A 211 15.78 6.77 -19.42
#